data_AF-Q5AZI6-F1
#
_entry.id   AF-Q5AZI6-F1
#
_cell.length_a   1.000
_cell.length_b   1.000
_cell.length_c   1.000
_cell.angle_alpha   90.00
_cell.angle_beta   90.00
_cell.angle_gamma   90.00
#
_symmetry.space_group_name_H-M   'P 1'
#
loop_
_entity.id
_entity.type
_entity.pdbx_description
1 polymer ?
#
loop_
_entity_poly.entity_id
_entity_poly.type
_entity_poly.pdbx_seq_one_letter_code
_entity_poly.pdbx_strand_id
1 'polypeptide(L)'
;MPAKRKHSGNALDQDNDSRRKRSYAYLKPQVRHISERTIKSKWSTLPEPMQDKIRDMLQALERPVIVRQQNERKRYEAQAAVQAVVKNLGKRLPRMPFPPMTKDSVFEYEAALKEHSALEASLSTMNDSIVLLNNEIAKEEAFLAKETKQLQEMEKNAKRAEAERRRLMKNEHPALRQLRDVREQQIEAPSGFNLSHAKGSQLDFSELEADPEASSLLKQLNNHLKSMQSNIAPLTGLKDAIDRSQTALSLATLPDD
;
A
#
# COMPACT_ATOMS: atom_id res chain seq x y z
N MET A 1 -60.82 5.15 -32.50
CA MET A 1 -60.50 5.02 -31.06
C MET A 1 -59.24 4.15 -30.92
N PRO A 2 -58.07 4.71 -30.58
CA PRO A 2 -56.84 3.92 -30.52
C PRO A 2 -56.64 3.28 -29.13
N ALA A 3 -56.17 2.03 -29.15
CA ALA A 3 -55.97 1.19 -27.97
C ALA A 3 -54.79 1.68 -27.08
N LYS A 4 -55.01 1.65 -25.77
CA LYS A 4 -54.02 1.99 -24.73
C LYS A 4 -52.84 1.01 -24.77
N ARG A 5 -51.63 1.51 -25.04
CA ARG A 5 -50.37 0.79 -24.82
C ARG A 5 -50.02 0.78 -23.33
N LYS A 6 -49.99 -0.42 -22.73
CA LYS A 6 -49.48 -0.68 -21.38
C LYS A 6 -47.95 -0.79 -21.48
N HIS A 7 -47.23 0.26 -21.07
CA HIS A 7 -45.78 0.24 -20.99
C HIS A 7 -45.37 -0.51 -19.70
N SER A 8 -45.06 -1.80 -19.82
CA SER A 8 -44.37 -2.54 -18.76
C SER A 8 -42.89 -2.15 -18.81
N GLY A 9 -42.46 -1.31 -17.87
CA GLY A 9 -41.04 -1.12 -17.58
C GLY A 9 -40.49 -2.42 -16.99
N ASN A 10 -39.77 -3.18 -17.80
CA ASN A 10 -39.05 -4.37 -17.37
C ASN A 10 -37.59 -4.22 -17.75
N ALA A 11 -36.85 -3.44 -16.97
CA ALA A 11 -35.43 -3.19 -17.17
C ALA A 11 -34.73 -2.91 -15.82
N LEU A 12 -34.98 -3.71 -14.79
CA LEU A 12 -34.22 -3.64 -13.53
C LEU A 12 -34.18 -5.02 -12.85
N ASP A 13 -33.70 -6.07 -13.53
CA ASP A 13 -33.42 -7.35 -12.85
C ASP A 13 -32.26 -8.17 -13.45
N GLN A 14 -31.33 -7.53 -14.16
CA GLN A 14 -30.08 -8.18 -14.63
C GLN A 14 -28.85 -7.94 -13.72
N ASP A 15 -28.99 -7.23 -12.60
CA ASP A 15 -27.84 -6.79 -11.78
C ASP A 15 -27.59 -7.66 -10.53
N ASN A 16 -28.28 -8.81 -10.41
CA ASN A 16 -28.15 -9.67 -9.23
C ASN A 16 -27.15 -10.83 -9.41
N ASP A 17 -26.75 -11.15 -10.64
CA ASP A 17 -25.81 -12.25 -10.93
C ASP A 17 -24.33 -11.80 -10.97
N SER A 18 -24.09 -10.49 -11.16
CA SER A 18 -22.76 -9.86 -11.13
C SER A 18 -22.24 -9.55 -9.71
N ARG A 19 -23.10 -9.71 -8.69
CA ARG A 19 -22.76 -9.51 -7.25
C ARG A 19 -21.90 -10.63 -6.67
N ARG A 20 -21.69 -11.73 -7.39
CA ARG A 20 -20.80 -12.80 -6.95
C ARG A 20 -19.34 -12.36 -7.09
N LYS A 21 -18.79 -11.85 -5.99
CA LYS A 21 -17.35 -11.75 -5.64
C LYS A 21 -16.49 -10.82 -6.51
N ARG A 22 -16.66 -9.50 -6.36
CA ARG A 22 -15.52 -8.58 -6.60
C ARG A 22 -14.86 -8.32 -5.25
N SER A 23 -13.73 -8.98 -4.99
CA SER A 23 -12.95 -8.87 -3.73
C SER A 23 -12.07 -7.61 -3.69
N TYR A 24 -12.46 -6.56 -4.42
CA TYR A 24 -11.71 -5.33 -4.54
C TYR A 24 -12.66 -4.14 -4.64
N ALA A 25 -12.23 -2.99 -4.13
CA ALA A 25 -12.97 -1.75 -4.21
C ALA A 25 -13.17 -1.34 -5.69
N TYR A 26 -14.39 -1.02 -6.09
CA TYR A 26 -14.70 -0.51 -7.41
C TYR A 26 -15.58 0.74 -7.30
N LEU A 27 -15.37 1.69 -8.20
CA LEU A 27 -16.20 2.89 -8.26
C LEU A 27 -17.54 2.54 -8.94
N LYS A 28 -18.64 2.78 -8.24
CA LYS A 28 -20.00 2.60 -8.78
C LYS A 28 -20.50 3.94 -9.34
N PRO A 29 -20.98 4.01 -10.59
CA PRO A 29 -21.62 5.22 -11.09
C PRO A 29 -22.86 5.53 -10.24
N GLN A 30 -22.87 6.71 -9.61
CA GLN A 30 -23.95 7.15 -8.73
C GLN A 30 -24.66 8.37 -9.32
N VAL A 31 -25.93 8.21 -9.68
CA VAL A 31 -26.77 9.33 -10.10
C VAL A 31 -27.34 10.02 -8.85
N ARG A 32 -27.06 11.31 -8.68
CA ARG A 32 -27.62 12.13 -7.59
C ARG A 32 -28.77 12.99 -8.11
N HIS A 33 -29.93 12.89 -7.48
CA HIS A 33 -31.06 13.79 -7.75
C HIS A 33 -30.87 15.08 -6.94
N ILE A 34 -30.81 16.22 -7.63
CA ILE A 34 -30.57 17.53 -7.02
C ILE A 34 -31.88 18.32 -7.07
N SER A 35 -32.31 18.86 -5.92
CA SER A 35 -33.53 19.66 -5.87
C SER A 35 -33.35 21.00 -6.59
N GLU A 36 -34.41 21.53 -7.21
CA GLU A 36 -34.38 22.86 -7.83
C GLU A 36 -34.03 23.97 -6.85
N ARG A 37 -34.39 23.83 -5.57
CA ARG A 37 -34.02 24.77 -4.51
C ARG A 37 -32.51 24.80 -4.31
N THR A 38 -31.86 23.63 -4.37
CA THR A 38 -30.39 23.52 -4.30
C THR A 38 -29.73 24.18 -5.50
N ILE A 39 -30.29 24.01 -6.70
CA ILE A 39 -29.80 24.67 -7.92
C ILE A 39 -29.91 26.20 -7.76
N LYS A 40 -31.09 26.72 -7.42
CA LYS A 40 -31.31 28.17 -7.32
C LYS A 40 -30.54 28.85 -6.17
N SER A 41 -30.22 28.13 -5.09
CA SER A 41 -29.52 28.70 -3.92
C SER A 41 -28.01 28.53 -3.93
N LYS A 42 -27.51 27.39 -4.41
CA LYS A 42 -26.08 27.04 -4.33
C LYS A 42 -25.34 27.13 -5.65
N TRP A 43 -26.05 27.18 -6.79
CA TRP A 43 -25.39 27.29 -8.09
C TRP A 43 -25.29 28.76 -8.45
N SER A 44 -24.06 29.25 -8.51
CA SER A 44 -23.76 30.61 -8.93
C SER A 44 -23.61 30.67 -10.45
N THR A 45 -23.67 31.89 -10.97
CA THR A 45 -23.26 32.17 -12.34
C THR A 45 -21.75 32.08 -12.45
N LEU A 46 -21.28 31.76 -13.65
CA LEU A 46 -19.85 31.64 -13.93
C LEU A 46 -19.15 33.01 -13.86
N PRO A 47 -17.92 33.13 -13.33
CA PRO A 47 -17.13 34.36 -13.42
C PRO A 47 -16.87 34.78 -14.88
N GLU A 48 -16.87 36.07 -15.15
CA GLU A 48 -16.61 36.67 -16.48
C GLU A 48 -15.36 36.13 -17.20
N PRO A 49 -14.17 36.00 -16.57
CA PRO A 49 -12.98 35.47 -17.27
C PRO A 49 -13.18 34.03 -17.76
N MET A 50 -13.96 33.23 -17.03
CA MET A 50 -14.26 31.85 -17.38
C MET A 50 -15.32 31.78 -18.50
N GLN A 51 -16.23 32.75 -18.54
CA GLN A 51 -17.18 32.90 -19.63
C GLN A 51 -16.49 33.18 -20.97
N ASP A 52 -15.44 34.01 -20.95
CA ASP A 52 -14.67 34.31 -22.16
C ASP A 52 -13.82 33.13 -22.61
N LYS A 53 -13.23 32.36 -21.70
CA LYS A 53 -12.58 31.07 -22.05
C LYS A 53 -13.54 30.12 -22.76
N ILE A 54 -14.78 29.98 -22.29
CA ILE A 54 -15.80 29.15 -22.95
C ILE A 54 -16.15 29.71 -24.33
N ARG A 55 -16.24 31.04 -24.47
CA ARG A 55 -16.49 31.69 -25.76
C ARG A 55 -15.36 31.40 -26.75
N ASP A 56 -14.12 31.47 -26.32
CA ASP A 56 -12.94 31.17 -27.13
C ASP A 56 -12.88 29.70 -27.52
N MET A 57 -13.21 28.79 -26.59
CA MET A 57 -13.33 27.37 -26.89
C MET A 57 -14.42 27.10 -27.94
N LEU A 58 -15.60 27.72 -27.80
CA LEU A 58 -16.67 27.59 -28.78
C LEU A 58 -16.24 28.12 -30.17
N GLN A 59 -15.47 29.21 -30.22
CA GLN A 59 -14.89 29.73 -31.47
C GLN A 59 -13.84 28.80 -32.08
N ALA A 60 -12.98 28.19 -31.25
CA ALA A 60 -11.98 27.23 -31.71
C ALA A 60 -12.63 25.98 -32.32
N LEU A 61 -13.75 25.53 -31.77
CA LEU A 61 -14.55 24.40 -32.27
C LEU A 61 -15.24 24.69 -33.62
N GLU A 62 -15.36 25.95 -34.05
CA GLU A 62 -15.93 26.29 -35.36
C GLU A 62 -15.00 25.88 -36.52
N ARG A 63 -13.68 26.01 -36.32
CA ARG A 63 -12.65 25.78 -37.33
C ARG A 63 -12.72 24.38 -37.98
N PRO A 64 -12.80 23.27 -37.22
CA PRO A 64 -12.87 21.94 -37.82
C PRO A 64 -14.16 21.71 -38.63
N VAL A 65 -15.28 22.34 -38.26
CA VAL A 65 -16.55 22.21 -39.01
C VAL A 65 -16.46 22.90 -40.37
N ILE A 66 -15.82 24.08 -40.41
CA ILE A 66 -15.62 24.85 -41.64
C ILE A 66 -14.62 24.14 -42.57
N VAL A 67 -13.51 23.62 -42.02
CA VAL A 67 -12.46 22.95 -42.80
C VAL A 67 -12.96 21.65 -43.42
N ARG A 68 -13.87 20.93 -42.75
CA ARG A 68 -14.48 19.68 -43.27
C ARG A 68 -15.33 19.89 -44.52
N GLN A 69 -15.92 21.08 -44.70
CA GLN A 69 -16.72 21.38 -45.90
C GLN A 69 -15.78 21.72 -47.06
N GLN A 70 -15.91 21.05 -48.21
CA GLN A 70 -15.10 21.37 -49.41
C GLN A 70 -15.71 22.52 -50.23
N ASN A 71 -17.04 22.65 -50.22
CA ASN A 71 -17.76 23.65 -51.01
C ASN A 71 -17.81 25.00 -50.29
N GLU A 72 -17.40 26.08 -50.96
CA GLU A 72 -17.37 27.44 -50.38
C GLU A 72 -18.75 27.95 -49.93
N ARG A 73 -19.81 27.67 -50.69
CA ARG A 73 -21.19 28.05 -50.31
C ARG A 73 -21.62 27.35 -49.02
N LYS A 74 -21.31 26.05 -48.89
CA LYS A 74 -21.61 25.26 -47.69
C LYS A 74 -20.75 25.68 -46.50
N ARG A 75 -19.50 26.14 -46.75
CA ARG A 75 -18.64 26.72 -45.69
C ARG A 75 -19.28 27.96 -45.10
N TYR A 76 -19.77 28.88 -45.94
CA TYR A 76 -20.40 30.12 -45.47
C TYR A 76 -21.70 29.85 -44.70
N GLU A 77 -22.56 28.96 -45.20
CA GLU A 77 -23.78 28.55 -44.49
C GLU A 77 -23.48 27.87 -43.14
N ALA A 78 -22.51 26.95 -43.11
CA ALA A 78 -22.09 26.29 -41.89
C ALA A 78 -21.48 27.27 -40.88
N GLN A 79 -20.64 28.20 -41.36
CA GLN A 79 -20.06 29.25 -40.53
C GLN A 79 -21.16 30.15 -39.95
N ALA A 80 -22.12 30.61 -40.75
CA ALA A 80 -23.22 31.44 -40.29
C ALA A 80 -24.10 30.72 -39.25
N ALA A 81 -24.41 29.44 -39.48
CA ALA A 81 -25.18 28.62 -38.54
C ALA A 81 -24.44 28.43 -37.21
N VAL A 82 -23.15 28.09 -37.24
CA VAL A 82 -22.34 27.88 -36.04
C VAL A 82 -22.17 29.20 -35.26
N GLN A 83 -21.84 30.30 -35.95
CA GLN A 83 -21.73 31.61 -35.30
C GLN A 83 -23.03 32.07 -34.65
N ALA A 84 -24.19 31.74 -35.26
CA ALA A 84 -25.49 32.02 -34.64
C ALA A 84 -25.67 31.25 -33.33
N VAL A 85 -25.28 29.97 -33.30
CA VAL A 85 -25.31 29.14 -32.09
C VAL A 85 -24.36 29.66 -31.02
N VAL A 86 -23.12 29.99 -31.37
CA VAL A 86 -22.12 30.53 -30.43
C VAL A 86 -22.59 31.87 -29.85
N LYS A 87 -23.16 32.77 -30.66
CA LYS A 87 -23.76 34.03 -30.17
C LYS A 87 -24.94 33.78 -29.22
N ASN A 88 -25.79 32.79 -29.50
CA ASN A 88 -26.92 32.46 -28.65
C ASN A 88 -26.49 31.83 -27.32
N LEU A 89 -25.48 30.96 -27.34
CA LEU A 89 -24.90 30.36 -26.14
C LEU A 89 -24.17 31.40 -25.28
N GLY A 90 -23.38 32.29 -25.91
CA GLY A 90 -22.71 33.39 -25.22
C GLY A 90 -23.66 34.35 -24.51
N LYS A 91 -24.87 34.58 -25.06
CA LYS A 91 -25.92 35.38 -24.39
C LYS A 91 -26.55 34.68 -23.18
N ARG A 92 -26.53 33.33 -23.16
CA ARG A 92 -27.13 32.52 -22.08
C ARG A 92 -26.14 32.19 -20.97
N LEU A 93 -24.85 32.24 -21.26
CA LEU A 93 -23.76 31.88 -20.34
C LEU A 93 -23.79 32.66 -19.01
N PRO A 94 -24.05 33.99 -18.99
CA PRO A 94 -24.14 34.74 -17.72
C PRO A 94 -25.34 34.36 -16.86
N ARG A 95 -26.38 33.74 -17.46
CA ARG A 95 -27.66 33.44 -16.80
C ARG A 95 -27.84 31.95 -16.49
N MET A 96 -26.86 31.13 -16.85
CA MET A 96 -26.89 29.68 -16.62
C MET A 96 -26.31 29.38 -15.23
N PRO A 97 -27.05 28.66 -14.37
CA PRO A 97 -26.50 28.25 -13.08
C PRO A 97 -25.49 27.12 -13.28
N PHE A 98 -24.32 27.25 -12.68
CA PHE A 98 -23.28 26.21 -12.70
C PHE A 98 -23.10 25.59 -11.32
N PRO A 99 -22.84 24.27 -11.23
CA PRO A 99 -22.51 23.64 -9.96
C PRO A 99 -21.33 24.34 -9.26
N PRO A 100 -21.34 24.50 -7.93
CA PRO A 100 -20.30 25.26 -7.21
C PRO A 100 -18.90 24.65 -7.30
N MET A 101 -18.77 23.42 -7.81
CA MET A 101 -17.48 22.75 -8.02
C MET A 101 -16.85 23.05 -9.38
N THR A 102 -17.49 23.86 -10.24
CA THR A 102 -16.90 24.24 -11.53
C THR A 102 -15.77 25.25 -11.30
N LYS A 103 -14.53 24.75 -11.33
CA LYS A 103 -13.31 25.57 -11.31
C LYS A 103 -12.90 25.93 -12.73
N ASP A 104 -12.06 26.96 -12.87
CA ASP A 104 -11.49 27.38 -14.16
C ASP A 104 -10.78 26.23 -14.89
N SER A 105 -10.08 25.36 -14.13
CA SER A 105 -9.34 24.22 -14.67
C SER A 105 -10.20 23.20 -15.41
N VAL A 106 -11.51 23.14 -15.12
CA VAL A 106 -12.44 22.21 -15.78
C VAL A 106 -12.65 22.57 -17.25
N PHE A 107 -12.44 23.84 -17.63
CA PHE A 107 -12.58 24.32 -19.00
C PHE A 107 -11.26 24.35 -19.78
N GLU A 108 -10.14 24.03 -19.13
CA GLU A 108 -8.82 24.00 -19.75
C GLU A 108 -8.46 22.57 -20.15
N TYR A 109 -8.45 22.29 -21.46
CA TYR A 109 -8.12 20.98 -22.00
C TYR A 109 -6.73 20.48 -21.53
N GLU A 110 -5.73 21.36 -21.54
CA GLU A 110 -4.37 21.04 -21.09
C GLU A 110 -4.30 20.69 -19.61
N ALA A 111 -5.11 21.35 -18.77
CA ALA A 111 -5.16 21.05 -17.34
C ALA A 111 -5.78 19.66 -17.10
N ALA A 112 -6.88 19.35 -17.80
CA ALA A 112 -7.51 18.04 -17.73
C ALA A 112 -6.59 16.92 -18.24
N LEU A 113 -5.82 17.17 -19.31
CA LEU A 113 -4.86 16.20 -19.84
C LEU A 113 -3.71 15.96 -18.84
N LYS A 114 -3.17 17.01 -18.22
CA LYS A 114 -2.15 16.89 -17.17
C LYS A 114 -2.65 16.09 -15.96
N GLU A 115 -3.87 16.37 -15.50
CA GLU A 115 -4.49 15.62 -14.40
C GLU A 115 -4.65 14.14 -14.78
N HIS A 116 -5.10 13.84 -16.00
CA HIS A 116 -5.19 12.48 -16.51
C HIS A 116 -3.84 11.77 -16.51
N SER A 117 -2.81 12.39 -17.09
CA SER A 117 -1.45 11.80 -17.13
C SER A 117 -0.86 11.60 -15.73
N ALA A 118 -1.12 12.51 -14.79
CA ALA A 118 -0.69 12.35 -13.40
C ALA A 118 -1.40 11.16 -12.71
N LEU A 119 -2.71 11.01 -12.93
CA LEU A 119 -3.49 9.89 -12.41
C LEU A 119 -3.04 8.57 -13.03
N GLU A 120 -2.76 8.53 -14.34
CA GLU A 120 -2.22 7.36 -15.03
C GLU A 120 -0.84 6.97 -14.50
N ALA A 121 0.05 7.94 -14.31
CA ALA A 121 1.37 7.69 -13.73
C ALA A 121 1.25 7.10 -12.31
N SER A 122 0.39 7.69 -11.47
CA SER A 122 0.12 7.17 -10.13
C SER A 122 -0.48 5.77 -10.16
N LEU A 123 -1.40 5.50 -11.10
CA LEU A 123 -2.00 4.18 -11.27
C LEU A 123 -0.93 3.16 -11.69
N SER A 124 -0.05 3.51 -12.64
CA SER A 124 1.07 2.66 -13.06
C SER A 124 1.99 2.34 -11.88
N THR A 125 2.41 3.35 -11.11
CA THR A 125 3.26 3.14 -9.92
C THR A 125 2.60 2.23 -8.89
N MET A 126 1.29 2.41 -8.65
CA MET A 126 0.55 1.53 -7.72
C MET A 126 0.47 0.10 -8.25
N ASN A 127 0.21 -0.09 -9.54
CA ASN A 127 0.20 -1.43 -10.15
C ASN A 127 1.58 -2.10 -10.06
N ASP A 128 2.65 -1.37 -10.34
CA ASP A 128 4.02 -1.88 -10.22
C ASP A 128 4.32 -2.30 -8.77
N SER A 129 3.90 -1.50 -7.79
CA SER A 129 4.03 -1.85 -6.38
C SER A 129 3.26 -3.12 -6.00
N ILE A 130 2.05 -3.31 -6.55
CA ILE A 130 1.25 -4.53 -6.35
C ILE A 130 1.98 -5.75 -6.93
N VAL A 131 2.58 -5.61 -8.11
CA VAL A 131 3.37 -6.69 -8.73
C VAL A 131 4.57 -7.05 -7.85
N LEU A 132 5.29 -6.07 -7.32
CA LEU A 132 6.42 -6.31 -6.41
C LEU A 132 5.97 -7.03 -5.12
N LEU A 133 4.88 -6.59 -4.50
CA LEU A 133 4.33 -7.22 -3.29
C LEU A 133 3.87 -8.65 -3.56
N ASN A 134 3.18 -8.90 -4.67
CA ASN A 134 2.76 -10.25 -5.04
C ASN A 134 3.96 -11.18 -5.25
N ASN A 135 5.03 -10.67 -5.87
CA ASN A 135 6.26 -11.44 -6.04
C ASN A 135 6.93 -11.76 -4.71
N GLU A 136 6.91 -10.83 -3.75
CA GLU A 136 7.47 -11.07 -2.41
C GLU A 136 6.64 -12.07 -1.61
N ILE A 137 5.31 -11.94 -1.64
CA ILE A 137 4.39 -12.91 -1.04
C ILE A 137 4.66 -14.32 -1.60
N ALA A 138 4.82 -14.47 -2.91
CA ALA A 138 5.10 -15.76 -3.52
C ALA A 138 6.43 -16.37 -3.03
N LYS A 139 7.46 -15.55 -2.77
CA LYS A 139 8.72 -16.02 -2.19
C LYS A 139 8.55 -16.44 -0.74
N GLU A 140 7.87 -15.62 0.06
CA GLU A 140 7.62 -15.90 1.48
C GLU A 140 6.78 -17.18 1.65
N GLU A 141 5.73 -17.36 0.84
CA GLU A 141 4.93 -18.58 0.84
C GLU A 141 5.76 -19.81 0.46
N ALA A 142 6.67 -19.69 -0.52
CA ALA A 142 7.57 -20.77 -0.89
C ALA A 142 8.59 -21.10 0.22
N PHE A 143 9.05 -20.09 0.97
CA PHE A 143 9.94 -20.26 2.12
C PHE A 143 9.20 -20.95 3.29
N LEU A 144 8.02 -20.46 3.65
CA LEU A 144 7.15 -21.07 4.65
C LEU A 144 6.80 -22.53 4.30
N ALA A 145 6.56 -22.84 3.03
CA ALA A 145 6.32 -24.21 2.58
C ALA A 145 7.53 -25.15 2.77
N LYS A 146 8.77 -24.63 2.75
CA LYS A 146 9.97 -25.41 3.06
C LYS A 146 10.12 -25.61 4.56
N GLU A 147 9.94 -24.55 5.36
CA GLU A 147 10.05 -24.63 6.82
C GLU A 147 9.00 -25.55 7.42
N THR A 148 7.75 -25.46 6.96
CA THR A 148 6.67 -26.35 7.41
C THR A 148 6.98 -27.81 7.12
N LYS A 149 7.58 -28.13 5.96
CA LYS A 149 8.05 -29.50 5.65
C LYS A 149 9.17 -29.95 6.58
N GLN A 150 10.16 -29.09 6.85
CA GLN A 150 11.25 -29.39 7.78
C GLN A 150 10.73 -29.64 9.20
N LEU A 151 9.80 -28.81 9.68
CA LEU A 151 9.15 -28.99 10.99
C LEU A 151 8.38 -30.30 11.06
N GLN A 152 7.64 -30.67 10.01
CA GLN A 152 6.94 -31.96 9.95
C GLN A 152 7.91 -33.15 9.97
N GLU A 153 9.07 -33.03 9.33
CA GLU A 153 10.10 -34.07 9.38
C GLU A 153 10.72 -34.19 10.79
N MET A 154 11.05 -33.06 11.41
CA MET A 154 11.54 -33.02 12.79
C MET A 154 10.52 -33.57 13.78
N GLU A 155 9.23 -33.25 13.62
CA GLU A 155 8.15 -33.79 14.44
C GLU A 155 8.04 -35.31 14.30
N LYS A 156 8.11 -35.83 13.06
CA LYS A 156 8.12 -37.28 12.81
C LYS A 156 9.34 -37.95 13.43
N ASN A 157 10.51 -37.34 13.32
CA ASN A 157 11.76 -37.86 13.88
C ASN A 157 11.71 -37.84 15.41
N ALA A 158 11.22 -36.77 16.03
CA ALA A 158 11.01 -36.66 17.47
C ALA A 158 10.03 -37.74 17.97
N LYS A 159 8.89 -37.92 17.29
CA LYS A 159 7.91 -38.98 17.63
C LYS A 159 8.50 -40.38 17.50
N ARG A 160 9.31 -40.65 16.47
CA ARG A 160 10.02 -41.94 16.32
C ARG A 160 11.03 -42.15 17.43
N ALA A 161 11.85 -41.15 17.74
CA ALA A 161 12.83 -41.20 18.82
C ALA A 161 12.16 -41.42 20.18
N GLU A 162 11.02 -40.74 20.43
CA GLU A 162 10.23 -40.95 21.64
C GLU A 162 9.64 -42.36 21.69
N ALA A 163 9.09 -42.87 20.58
CA ALA A 163 8.54 -44.23 20.51
C ALA A 163 9.63 -45.30 20.75
N GLU A 164 10.81 -45.14 20.16
CA GLU A 164 11.97 -46.02 20.40
C GLU A 164 12.45 -45.90 21.85
N ARG A 165 12.57 -44.70 22.42
CA ARG A 165 12.87 -44.52 23.85
C ARG A 165 11.83 -45.23 24.73
N ARG A 166 10.54 -45.12 24.42
CA ARG A 166 9.47 -45.84 25.14
C ARG A 166 9.58 -47.35 25.00
N ARG A 167 10.03 -47.87 23.86
CA ARG A 167 10.28 -49.32 23.65
C ARG A 167 11.48 -49.78 24.47
N LEU A 168 12.60 -49.08 24.39
CA LEU A 168 13.79 -49.37 25.20
C LEU A 168 13.44 -49.36 26.69
N MET A 169 12.70 -48.35 27.16
CA MET A 169 12.22 -48.25 28.54
C MET A 169 11.37 -49.43 29.01
N LYS A 170 10.61 -50.07 28.12
CA LYS A 170 9.84 -51.27 28.45
C LYS A 170 10.71 -52.52 28.57
N ASN A 171 11.86 -52.53 27.90
CA ASN A 171 12.80 -53.65 27.85
C ASN A 171 13.96 -53.49 28.86
N GLU A 172 14.06 -52.34 29.54
CA GLU A 172 15.08 -52.08 30.56
C GLU A 172 14.81 -52.85 31.86
N HIS A 173 15.88 -53.38 32.47
CA HIS A 173 15.80 -54.13 33.72
C HIS A 173 15.42 -53.21 34.91
N PRO A 174 14.62 -53.68 35.90
CA PRO A 174 14.10 -52.85 37.00
C PRO A 174 15.14 -52.01 37.77
N ALA A 175 16.39 -52.51 37.87
CA ALA A 175 17.49 -51.81 38.55
C ALA A 175 17.95 -50.53 37.82
N LEU A 176 17.92 -50.51 36.49
CA LEU A 176 18.27 -49.32 35.69
C LEU A 176 17.14 -48.28 35.72
N ARG A 177 15.90 -48.74 35.86
CA ARG A 177 14.72 -47.88 36.01
C ARG A 177 14.76 -47.10 37.34
N GLN A 178 15.13 -47.74 38.44
CA GLN A 178 15.29 -47.09 39.75
C GLN A 178 16.39 -46.02 39.76
N LEU A 179 17.54 -46.28 39.12
CA LEU A 179 18.62 -45.29 39.01
C LEU A 179 18.20 -44.07 38.18
N ARG A 180 17.35 -44.28 37.17
CA ARG A 180 16.82 -43.20 36.35
C ARG A 180 15.71 -42.41 37.04
N ASP A 181 14.78 -43.06 37.75
CA ASP A 181 13.75 -42.36 38.53
C ASP A 181 14.39 -41.45 39.61
N VAL A 182 15.49 -41.90 40.23
CA VAL A 182 16.31 -41.08 41.15
C VAL A 182 16.97 -39.90 40.42
N ARG A 183 17.43 -40.08 39.17
CA ARG A 183 18.01 -39.02 38.34
C ARG A 183 16.96 -38.02 37.85
N GLU A 184 15.76 -38.46 37.49
CA GLU A 184 14.64 -37.61 37.06
C GLU A 184 14.08 -36.81 38.23
N GLN A 185 13.99 -37.40 39.43
CA GLN A 185 13.67 -36.69 40.68
C GLN A 185 14.70 -35.61 41.05
N GLN A 186 15.98 -35.78 40.67
CA GLN A 186 17.01 -34.74 40.84
C GLN A 186 16.90 -33.59 39.82
N ILE A 187 16.22 -33.79 38.69
CA ILE A 187 16.08 -32.81 37.61
C ILE A 187 14.73 -32.05 37.70
N GLU A 188 13.70 -32.65 38.30
CA GLU A 188 12.40 -32.01 38.54
C GLU A 188 12.36 -31.05 39.74
N ALA A 189 13.37 -31.08 40.61
CA ALA A 189 13.61 -29.94 41.49
C ALA A 189 14.01 -28.74 40.61
N PRO A 190 13.39 -27.55 40.75
CA PRO A 190 13.82 -26.36 40.06
C PRO A 190 15.15 -25.92 40.67
N SER A 191 16.22 -26.65 40.37
CA SER A 191 17.57 -26.14 40.44
C SER A 191 17.66 -25.14 39.29
N GLY A 192 17.12 -23.95 39.53
CA GLY A 192 17.60 -22.76 38.85
C GLY A 192 19.12 -22.86 38.87
N PHE A 193 19.73 -22.62 37.71
CA PHE A 193 21.17 -22.55 37.54
C PHE A 193 21.70 -21.41 38.42
N ASN A 194 21.77 -21.64 39.73
CA ASN A 194 22.41 -20.81 40.69
C ASN A 194 23.89 -21.15 40.53
N LEU A 195 24.53 -20.44 39.60
CA LEU A 195 25.89 -19.98 39.82
C LEU A 195 25.88 -19.34 41.22
N SER A 196 26.20 -20.14 42.22
CA SER A 196 26.54 -19.66 43.54
C SER A 196 27.72 -18.75 43.30
N HIS A 197 27.44 -17.45 43.25
CA HIS A 197 28.45 -16.42 43.28
C HIS A 197 29.12 -16.57 44.65
N ALA A 198 30.17 -17.39 44.69
CA ALA A 198 31.09 -17.49 45.79
C ALA A 198 31.67 -16.08 45.96
N LYS A 199 31.06 -15.34 46.87
CA LYS A 199 31.48 -14.01 47.30
C LYS A 199 32.83 -14.20 47.99
N GLY A 200 33.92 -14.11 47.23
CA GLY A 200 35.26 -14.27 47.76
C GLY A 200 36.32 -14.85 46.81
N SER A 201 35.97 -15.31 45.61
CA SER A 201 36.97 -15.50 44.55
C SER A 201 36.68 -14.49 43.46
N GLN A 202 37.34 -13.35 43.55
CA GLN A 202 37.82 -12.69 42.36
C GLN A 202 38.59 -13.79 41.62
N LEU A 203 37.96 -14.43 40.63
CA LEU A 203 38.69 -15.18 39.63
C LEU A 203 39.34 -14.08 38.82
N ASP A 204 40.50 -13.66 39.31
CA ASP A 204 41.39 -12.75 38.65
C ASP A 204 41.58 -13.35 37.26
N PHE A 205 41.02 -12.74 36.23
CA PHE A 205 41.26 -13.16 34.84
C PHE A 205 42.77 -13.20 34.52
N SER A 206 43.62 -12.68 35.42
CA SER A 206 45.06 -12.89 35.50
C SER A 206 45.51 -14.37 35.41
N GLU A 207 44.72 -15.34 35.89
CA GLU A 207 45.07 -16.77 35.79
C GLU A 207 44.84 -17.30 34.36
N LEU A 208 43.84 -16.78 33.63
CA LEU A 208 43.64 -17.02 32.19
C LEU A 208 44.59 -16.19 31.30
N GLU A 209 45.06 -15.05 31.79
CA GLU A 209 46.04 -14.21 31.09
C GLU A 209 47.45 -14.82 31.16
N ALA A 210 47.73 -15.62 32.19
CA ALA A 210 48.97 -16.38 32.36
C ALA A 210 49.06 -17.65 31.48
N ASP A 211 47.93 -18.15 30.96
CA ASP A 211 47.91 -19.28 30.03
C ASP A 211 48.21 -18.80 28.59
N PRO A 212 49.30 -19.25 27.94
CA PRO A 212 49.71 -18.77 26.62
C PRO A 212 48.64 -18.97 25.54
N GLU A 213 47.84 -20.05 25.61
CA GLU A 213 46.77 -20.30 24.63
C GLU A 213 45.58 -19.37 24.85
N ALA A 214 45.11 -19.20 26.09
CA ALA A 214 44.02 -18.31 26.43
C ALA A 214 44.36 -16.82 26.18
N SER A 215 45.61 -16.41 26.41
CA SER A 215 46.07 -15.05 26.11
C SER A 215 46.03 -14.73 24.60
N SER A 216 46.29 -15.73 23.75
CA SER A 216 46.22 -15.58 22.29
C SER A 216 44.78 -15.42 21.81
N LEU A 217 43.85 -16.20 22.37
CA LEU A 217 42.43 -16.13 22.10
C LEU A 217 41.83 -14.81 22.61
N LEU A 218 42.22 -14.36 23.79
CA LEU A 218 41.82 -13.05 24.33
C LEU A 218 42.30 -11.90 23.46
N LYS A 219 43.54 -11.97 22.93
CA LYS A 219 44.04 -10.99 21.96
C LYS A 219 43.26 -11.03 20.65
N GLN A 220 42.95 -12.21 20.12
CA GLN A 220 42.12 -12.36 18.92
C GLN A 220 40.71 -11.79 19.12
N LEU A 221 40.08 -12.08 20.26
CA LEU A 221 38.75 -11.58 20.62
C LEU A 221 38.78 -10.06 20.80
N ASN A 222 39.78 -9.51 21.48
CA ASN A 222 39.93 -8.06 21.65
C ASN A 222 40.17 -7.36 20.30
N ASN A 223 40.98 -7.96 19.42
CA ASN A 223 41.16 -7.47 18.05
C ASN A 223 39.85 -7.54 17.25
N HIS A 224 39.06 -8.60 17.40
CA HIS A 224 37.77 -8.75 16.72
C HIS A 224 36.73 -7.77 17.27
N LEU A 225 36.66 -7.57 18.58
CA LEU A 225 35.79 -6.56 19.21
C LEU A 225 36.19 -5.15 18.80
N LYS A 226 37.49 -4.82 18.74
CA LYS A 226 37.97 -3.55 18.21
C LYS A 226 37.64 -3.36 16.73
N SER A 227 37.73 -4.43 15.93
CA SER A 227 37.31 -4.42 14.53
C SER A 227 35.81 -4.20 14.38
N MET A 228 34.97 -4.90 15.17
CA MET A 228 33.53 -4.68 15.19
C MET A 228 33.19 -3.27 15.68
N GLN A 229 33.86 -2.78 16.71
CA GLN A 229 33.68 -1.42 17.21
C GLN A 229 34.06 -0.38 16.15
N SER A 230 35.17 -0.58 15.43
CA SER A 230 35.57 0.27 14.31
C SER A 230 34.57 0.21 13.14
N ASN A 231 33.97 -0.94 12.89
CA ASN A 231 32.94 -1.09 11.85
C ASN A 231 31.61 -0.45 12.26
N ILE A 232 31.33 -0.34 13.57
CA ILE A 232 30.11 0.26 14.11
C ILE A 232 30.28 1.78 14.36
N ALA A 233 31.50 2.28 14.51
CA ALA A 233 31.76 3.71 14.73
C ALA A 233 31.14 4.67 13.68
N PRO A 234 31.06 4.33 12.38
CA PRO A 234 30.33 5.13 11.40
C PRO A 234 28.80 5.08 11.55
N LEU A 235 28.27 4.02 12.16
CA LEU A 235 26.83 3.77 12.33
C LEU A 235 26.26 4.44 13.59
N THR A 236 27.09 4.81 14.57
CA THR A 236 26.61 5.42 15.83
C THR A 236 25.93 6.77 15.62
N GLY A 237 26.30 7.54 14.60
CA GLY A 237 25.67 8.83 14.26
C GLY A 237 24.50 8.74 13.28
N LEU A 238 24.21 7.54 12.74
CA LEU A 238 23.18 7.34 11.72
C LEU A 238 21.77 7.50 12.31
N LYS A 239 21.57 7.07 13.56
CA LYS A 239 20.33 7.30 14.30
C LYS A 239 20.01 8.78 14.42
N ASP A 240 20.96 9.59 14.86
CA ASP A 240 20.77 11.05 14.98
C ASP A 240 20.51 11.71 13.62
N ALA A 241 21.13 11.21 12.54
CA ALA A 241 20.88 11.69 11.19
C ALA A 241 19.47 11.32 10.69
N ILE A 242 18.97 10.13 11.04
CA ILE A 242 17.59 9.70 10.76
C ILE A 242 16.59 10.55 11.56
N ASP A 243 16.84 10.78 12.85
CA ASP A 243 15.95 11.60 13.67
C ASP A 243 15.88 13.04 13.15
N ARG A 244 17.02 13.59 12.68
CA ARG A 244 17.07 14.90 12.00
C ARG A 244 16.32 14.93 10.67
N SER A 245 16.40 13.88 9.85
CA SER A 245 15.68 13.83 8.58
C SER A 245 14.18 13.62 8.79
N GLN A 246 13.78 12.80 9.76
CA GLN A 246 12.38 12.62 10.15
C GLN A 246 11.77 13.91 10.69
N THR A 247 12.49 14.64 11.54
CA THR A 247 12.02 15.96 12.03
C THR A 247 11.89 16.97 10.89
N ALA A 248 12.88 17.06 9.99
CA ALA A 248 12.80 17.92 8.81
C ALA A 248 11.64 17.57 7.87
N LEU A 249 11.39 16.27 7.65
CA LEU A 249 10.23 15.81 6.87
C LEU A 249 8.92 16.15 7.58
N SER A 250 8.82 15.93 8.88
CA SER A 250 7.62 16.26 9.65
C SER A 250 7.27 17.75 9.58
N LEU A 251 8.29 18.62 9.64
CA LEU A 251 8.16 20.07 9.46
C LEU A 251 7.71 20.44 8.03
N ALA A 252 8.26 19.78 7.00
CA ALA A 252 7.87 20.01 5.61
C ALA A 252 6.47 19.46 5.26
N THR A 253 5.96 18.50 6.05
CA THR A 253 4.63 17.90 5.85
C THR A 253 3.52 18.56 6.67
N LEU A 254 3.82 19.56 7.48
CA LEU A 254 2.77 20.39 8.09
C LEU A 254 2.12 21.24 6.98
N PRO A 255 0.79 21.18 6.80
CA PRO A 255 0.10 22.08 5.90
C PRO A 255 0.23 23.51 6.42
N ASP A 256 0.57 24.45 5.55
CA ASP A 256 0.38 25.89 5.81
C ASP A 256 -1.11 26.12 6.15
N ASP A 257 -1.39 26.52 7.39
CA ASP A 257 -2.66 27.12 7.81
C ASP A 257 -2.75 28.58 7.31
#